data_AF-A0A4P7X0U3-F1
#
_entry.id   AF-A0A4P7X0U3-F1
#
_cell.length_a   1.000
_cell.length_b   1.000
_cell.length_c   1.000
_cell.angle_alpha   90.00
_cell.angle_beta   90.00
_cell.angle_gamma   90.00
#
_symmetry.space_group_name_H-M   'P 1'
#
loop_
_entity.id
_entity.type
_entity.pdbx_description
1 polymer ?
#
loop_
_entity_poly.entity_id
_entity_poly.type
_entity_poly.pdbx_seq_one_letter_code
_entity_poly.pdbx_strand_id
1 'polypeptide(L)'
;MKKIILTSTLLLFCLINYAQSHYFEGVVIDDQLSTPIKGAIVTIKDTKHIEASDDEGKFVFNQKLPEGSLTVLVEKEGFTTNIFFIDVSPGSKILAKEIKLEPNKKELYSRKVANREIEKQRRVAEKQEAERIAAIEKELKEKDKLYAKEIKRLAKNKRKGKVDEDTVVVTYNEPQSTTTTPEEDTYIITEVQKKYGKILGVDPADLTNIELYNLIEDWDNVPYLYGGNTKNGIDCSSFTQFIASSLLKFRLERTALQQYESKSVDTFKNRGQIFEGDLLFFTGVGEDNDKLNHVGMYLHNNMFVHSTSNRDKDGKGGVQISNLNDDYWTRKFLSAGRIIEDN
;
A
#
# COMPACT_ATOMS: atom_id res chain seq x y z
N MET A 1 86.92 2.54 -3.20
CA MET A 1 86.54 1.11 -3.19
C MET A 1 85.69 0.82 -1.96
N LYS A 2 84.60 0.06 -2.14
CA LYS A 2 83.74 -0.59 -1.11
C LYS A 2 82.85 0.34 -0.27
N LYS A 3 81.59 0.04 0.03
CA LYS A 3 80.65 -1.03 -0.34
C LYS A 3 79.25 -0.51 0.01
N ILE A 4 78.27 -0.69 -0.88
CA ILE A 4 76.84 -0.51 -0.61
C ILE A 4 76.39 -1.71 0.24
N ILE A 5 75.71 -1.47 1.36
CA ILE A 5 74.96 -2.50 2.09
C ILE A 5 73.53 -2.01 2.23
N LEU A 6 72.65 -2.78 1.59
CA LEU A 6 71.20 -2.71 1.54
C LEU A 6 70.62 -3.60 2.65
N THR A 7 69.34 -3.40 2.97
CA THR A 7 68.42 -4.24 3.79
C THR A 7 68.46 -3.93 5.29
N SER A 8 67.35 -3.84 6.04
CA SER A 8 66.02 -4.44 5.87
C SER A 8 64.97 -3.57 6.60
N THR A 9 63.94 -3.12 5.89
CA THR A 9 62.73 -2.52 6.47
C THR A 9 61.84 -3.65 7.01
N LEU A 10 61.79 -3.77 8.34
CA LEU A 10 60.88 -4.67 9.04
C LEU A 10 59.46 -4.12 8.93
N LEU A 11 58.69 -4.65 7.97
CA LEU A 11 57.27 -4.38 7.81
C LEU A 11 56.53 -5.06 8.98
N LEU A 12 56.12 -4.27 9.98
CA LEU A 12 55.26 -4.71 11.07
C LEU A 12 53.85 -4.94 10.48
N PHE A 13 53.55 -6.17 10.09
CA PHE A 13 52.18 -6.59 9.74
C PHE A 13 51.32 -6.48 11.01
N CYS A 14 50.53 -5.42 11.13
CA CYS A 14 49.36 -5.41 12.00
C CYS A 14 48.41 -6.53 11.55
N LEU A 15 48.45 -7.65 12.25
CA LEU A 15 47.34 -8.60 12.22
C LEU A 15 46.16 -7.92 12.91
N ILE A 16 45.27 -7.33 12.11
CA ILE A 16 43.92 -6.99 12.54
C ILE A 16 43.26 -8.34 12.85
N ASN A 17 43.17 -8.66 14.15
CA ASN A 17 42.31 -9.74 14.64
C ASN A 17 40.87 -9.39 14.23
N TYR A 18 40.41 -9.96 13.11
CA TYR A 18 38.98 -10.05 12.83
C TYR A 18 38.37 -10.93 13.93
N ALA A 19 37.76 -10.30 14.94
CA ALA A 19 36.90 -10.99 15.86
C ALA A 19 35.79 -11.66 15.04
N GLN A 20 35.84 -12.98 14.90
CA GLN A 20 34.74 -13.75 14.33
C GLN A 20 33.55 -13.64 15.29
N SER A 21 32.64 -12.73 14.98
CA SER A 21 31.40 -12.54 15.73
C SER A 21 30.32 -13.44 15.15
N HIS A 22 29.87 -14.39 15.96
CA HIS A 22 28.69 -15.19 15.71
C HIS A 22 27.46 -14.34 16.03
N TYR A 23 26.75 -13.87 15.00
CA TYR A 23 25.54 -13.06 15.15
C TYR A 23 24.29 -13.93 15.00
N PHE A 24 23.31 -13.69 15.87
CA PHE A 24 21.96 -14.20 15.74
C PHE A 24 21.01 -13.01 15.71
N GLU A 25 20.31 -12.83 14.59
CA GLU A 25 19.36 -11.76 14.39
C GLU A 25 18.13 -12.28 13.65
N GLY A 26 17.01 -11.58 13.82
CA GLY A 26 15.77 -11.90 13.15
C GLY A 26 14.67 -10.90 13.44
N VAL A 27 13.50 -11.17 12.87
CA VAL A 27 12.29 -10.37 13.07
C VAL A 27 11.19 -11.25 13.63
N VAL A 28 10.55 -10.82 14.71
CA VAL A 28 9.41 -11.50 15.33
C VAL A 28 8.11 -10.91 14.77
N ILE A 29 7.26 -11.75 14.21
CA ILE A 29 6.00 -11.34 13.58
C ILE A 29 4.79 -12.11 14.13
N ASP A 30 3.62 -11.47 14.09
CA ASP A 30 2.32 -12.09 14.34
C ASP A 30 1.97 -12.98 13.15
N ASP A 31 1.79 -14.28 13.38
CA ASP A 31 1.54 -15.23 12.30
C ASP A 31 0.22 -14.96 11.54
N GLN A 32 -0.80 -14.43 12.22
CA GLN A 32 -2.10 -14.18 11.59
C GLN A 32 -2.16 -12.85 10.84
N LEU A 33 -1.47 -11.84 11.36
CA LEU A 33 -1.51 -10.48 10.82
C LEU A 33 -0.32 -10.16 9.92
N SER A 34 0.73 -10.98 9.95
CA SER A 34 2.02 -10.71 9.31
C SER A 34 2.61 -9.36 9.70
N THR A 35 2.32 -8.89 10.91
CA THR A 35 2.79 -7.60 11.44
C THR A 35 3.93 -7.80 12.43
N PRO A 36 4.94 -6.92 12.48
CA PRO A 36 5.98 -6.99 13.49
C PRO A 36 5.45 -6.95 14.92
N ILE A 37 6.07 -7.73 15.80
CA ILE A 37 5.75 -7.75 17.22
C ILE A 37 6.85 -7.01 17.98
N LYS A 38 6.51 -5.83 18.48
CA LYS A 38 7.35 -5.06 19.40
C LYS A 38 7.46 -5.72 20.77
N GLY A 39 8.67 -5.78 21.33
CA GLY A 39 8.94 -6.25 22.68
C GLY A 39 8.61 -7.73 22.93
N ALA A 40 8.76 -8.58 21.91
CA ALA A 40 8.87 -10.01 22.09
C ALA A 40 10.26 -10.34 22.65
N ILE A 41 10.31 -11.25 23.61
CA ILE A 41 11.54 -11.63 24.31
C ILE A 41 12.11 -12.88 23.64
N VAL A 42 13.31 -12.76 23.09
CA VAL A 42 14.08 -13.86 22.51
C VAL A 42 15.13 -14.29 23.53
N THR A 43 15.12 -15.57 23.90
CA THR A 43 16.02 -16.14 24.90
C THR A 43 16.76 -17.34 24.32
N ILE A 44 18.08 -17.39 24.50
CA ILE A 44 18.85 -18.58 24.22
C ILE A 44 18.99 -19.37 25.52
N LYS A 45 18.32 -20.51 25.59
CA LYS A 45 18.19 -21.35 26.78
C LYS A 45 19.57 -21.73 27.34
N ASP A 46 19.66 -21.79 28.67
CA ASP A 46 20.87 -22.18 29.40
C ASP A 46 22.06 -21.23 29.15
N THR A 47 21.78 -20.03 28.65
CA THR A 47 22.74 -18.93 28.51
C THR A 47 22.20 -17.64 29.14
N LYS A 48 22.99 -16.57 29.12
CA LYS A 48 22.57 -15.23 29.58
C LYS A 48 22.02 -14.35 28.45
N HIS A 49 21.91 -14.88 27.23
CA HIS A 49 21.50 -14.11 26.07
C HIS A 49 19.98 -13.98 26.06
N ILE A 50 19.52 -12.75 26.32
CA ILE A 50 18.12 -12.34 26.24
C ILE A 50 18.07 -11.01 25.51
N GLU A 51 17.26 -10.90 24.48
CA GLU A 51 17.02 -9.66 23.73
C GLU A 51 15.53 -9.44 23.52
N ALA A 52 15.11 -8.18 23.48
CA ALA A 52 13.75 -7.80 23.16
C ALA A 52 13.68 -7.27 21.74
N SER A 53 12.61 -7.57 21.01
CA SER A 53 12.38 -6.98 19.70
C SER A 53 12.01 -5.49 19.79
N ASP A 54 12.45 -4.72 18.80
CA ASP A 54 12.13 -3.30 18.65
C ASP A 54 10.75 -3.07 17.98
N ASP A 55 10.46 -1.83 17.60
CA ASP A 55 9.18 -1.41 17.00
C ASP A 55 8.92 -2.06 15.63
N GLU A 56 9.98 -2.49 14.95
CA GLU A 56 9.97 -3.22 13.68
C GLU A 56 10.04 -4.74 13.91
N GLY A 57 9.90 -5.20 15.17
CA GLY A 57 9.96 -6.61 15.54
C GLY A 57 11.37 -7.20 15.46
N LYS A 58 12.40 -6.41 15.18
CA LYS A 58 13.77 -6.88 14.98
C LYS A 58 14.48 -7.07 16.32
N PHE A 59 15.29 -8.13 16.42
CA PHE A 59 16.20 -8.36 17.53
C PHE A 59 17.59 -8.74 16.99
N VAL A 60 18.64 -8.40 17.75
CA VAL A 60 20.03 -8.70 17.39
C VAL A 60 20.83 -9.07 18.63
N PHE A 61 21.40 -10.28 18.66
CA PHE A 61 22.40 -10.65 19.66
C PHE A 61 23.79 -10.19 19.22
N ASN A 62 24.30 -9.15 19.88
CA ASN A 62 25.62 -8.58 19.59
C ASN A 62 26.77 -9.29 20.32
N GLN A 63 26.47 -10.26 21.18
CA GLN A 63 27.45 -11.02 21.97
C GLN A 63 27.75 -12.37 21.33
N LYS A 64 28.97 -12.87 21.53
CA LYS A 64 29.40 -14.17 20.99
C LYS A 64 28.54 -15.29 21.59
N LEU A 65 27.83 -16.01 20.73
CA LEU A 65 27.08 -17.20 21.11
C LEU A 65 27.97 -18.42 21.35
N PRO A 66 27.60 -19.32 22.29
CA PRO A 66 28.29 -20.60 22.44
C PRO A 66 28.12 -21.46 21.19
N GLU A 67 29.16 -22.21 20.83
CA GLU A 67 29.13 -23.14 19.70
C GLU A 67 28.30 -24.39 20.04
N GLY A 68 27.68 -24.98 19.02
CA GLY A 68 26.81 -26.14 19.14
C GLY A 68 25.34 -25.84 18.89
N SER A 69 24.49 -26.82 19.18
CA SER A 69 23.04 -26.71 19.00
C SER A 69 22.41 -26.03 20.22
N LEU A 70 21.76 -24.90 20.01
CA LEU A 70 21.14 -24.08 21.05
C LEU A 70 19.63 -24.06 20.90
N THR A 71 18.91 -24.05 22.02
CA THR A 71 17.45 -23.85 22.02
C THR A 71 17.13 -22.36 22.15
N VAL A 72 16.32 -21.84 21.23
CA VAL A 72 15.79 -20.48 21.25
C VAL A 72 14.33 -20.54 21.68
N LEU A 73 13.95 -19.66 22.61
CA LEU A 73 12.59 -19.43 23.06
C LEU A 73 12.20 -18.01 22.70
N VAL A 74 11.02 -17.82 22.10
CA VAL A 74 10.49 -16.49 21.78
C VAL A 74 9.11 -16.33 22.39
N GLU A 75 8.95 -15.29 23.21
CA GLU A 75 7.79 -15.08 24.07
C GLU A 75 7.23 -13.67 23.96
N LYS A 76 5.90 -13.56 23.95
CA LYS A 76 5.17 -12.28 24.03
C LYS A 76 3.83 -12.51 24.71
N GLU A 77 3.42 -11.61 25.59
CA GLU A 77 2.07 -11.63 26.15
C GLU A 77 1.02 -11.59 25.03
N GLY A 78 0.01 -12.47 25.11
CA GLY A 78 -1.00 -12.62 24.06
C GLY A 78 -0.66 -13.67 23.01
N PHE A 79 0.57 -14.20 23.00
CA PHE A 79 1.03 -15.18 22.03
C PHE A 79 1.37 -16.52 22.69
N THR A 80 1.53 -17.55 21.87
CA THR A 80 2.10 -18.84 22.26
C THR A 80 3.62 -18.76 22.18
N THR A 81 4.31 -19.43 23.11
CA THR A 81 5.78 -19.50 23.10
C THR A 81 6.26 -20.32 21.90
N ASN A 82 7.12 -19.74 21.08
CA ASN A 82 7.77 -20.44 19.98
C ASN A 82 9.14 -20.96 20.45
N ILE A 83 9.43 -22.24 20.17
CA ILE A 83 10.67 -22.91 20.59
C ILE A 83 11.28 -23.61 19.38
N PHE A 84 12.54 -23.33 19.09
CA PHE A 84 13.28 -23.96 18.00
C PHE A 84 14.77 -24.07 18.31
N PHE A 85 15.51 -24.73 17.43
CA PHE A 85 16.95 -24.95 17.59
C PHE A 85 17.74 -24.18 16.54
N ILE A 86 18.91 -23.67 16.93
CA ILE A 86 19.90 -23.08 16.03
C ILE A 86 21.24 -23.78 16.22
N ASP A 87 21.97 -24.00 15.13
CA ASP A 87 23.32 -24.58 15.18
C ASP A 87 24.36 -23.50 14.95
N VAL A 88 25.22 -23.26 15.96
CA VAL A 88 26.27 -22.25 15.93
C VAL A 88 27.61 -22.92 15.64
N SER A 89 28.19 -22.65 14.47
CA SER A 89 29.54 -23.09 14.08
C SER A 89 30.52 -21.91 13.99
N PRO A 90 31.85 -22.11 14.08
CA PRO A 90 32.85 -21.05 13.92
C PRO A 90 32.61 -20.15 12.69
N GLY A 91 32.37 -18.85 12.91
CA GLY A 91 32.12 -17.87 11.85
C GLY A 91 30.70 -17.85 11.26
N SER A 92 29.74 -18.60 11.84
CA SER A 92 28.35 -18.61 11.37
C SER A 92 27.63 -17.28 11.66
N LYS A 93 27.02 -16.69 10.62
CA LYS A 93 25.93 -15.71 10.75
C LYS A 93 24.60 -16.47 10.70
N ILE A 94 23.83 -16.44 11.78
CA ILE A 94 22.51 -17.11 11.86
C ILE A 94 21.44 -16.05 11.65
N LEU A 95 20.78 -16.13 10.49
CA LEU A 95 19.68 -15.26 10.12
C LEU A 95 18.36 -16.02 10.33
N ALA A 96 17.66 -15.74 11.43
CA ALA A 96 16.26 -16.14 11.57
C ALA A 96 15.42 -15.11 10.80
N LYS A 97 15.27 -15.31 9.48
CA LYS A 97 14.58 -14.37 8.59
C LYS A 97 13.24 -13.89 9.16
N GLU A 98 12.43 -14.81 9.68
CA GLU A 98 11.19 -14.51 10.39
C GLU A 98 10.96 -15.55 11.49
N ILE A 99 10.58 -15.09 12.69
CA ILE A 99 10.08 -15.91 13.78
C ILE A 99 8.61 -15.59 13.98
N LYS A 100 7.74 -16.55 13.68
CA LYS A 100 6.30 -16.36 13.75
C LYS A 100 5.76 -16.76 15.12
N LEU A 101 5.04 -15.85 15.76
CA LEU A 101 4.31 -16.11 16.99
C LEU A 101 2.82 -16.22 16.71
N GLU A 102 2.24 -17.33 17.15
CA GLU A 102 0.82 -17.61 17.01
C GLU A 102 0.05 -17.02 18.20
N PRO A 103 -0.99 -16.18 17.98
CA PRO A 103 -1.83 -15.66 19.05
C PRO A 103 -2.47 -16.76 19.89
N ASN A 104 -2.53 -16.59 21.20
CA ASN A 104 -3.19 -17.56 22.07
C ASN A 104 -4.72 -17.39 22.05
N LYS A 105 -5.46 -18.37 22.61
CA LYS A 105 -6.93 -18.36 22.62
C LYS A 105 -7.54 -17.11 23.26
N LYS A 106 -6.90 -16.54 24.29
CA LYS A 106 -7.38 -15.34 24.98
C LYS A 106 -7.26 -14.13 24.06
N GLU A 107 -6.11 -13.98 23.40
CA GLU A 107 -5.87 -12.91 22.44
C GLU A 107 -6.82 -13.00 21.23
N LEU A 108 -7.01 -14.19 20.66
CA LEU A 108 -7.97 -14.41 19.58
C LEU A 108 -9.41 -14.04 19.98
N TYR A 109 -9.80 -14.34 21.22
CA TYR A 109 -11.11 -13.95 21.73
C TYR A 109 -11.23 -12.43 21.89
N SER A 110 -10.21 -11.78 22.45
CA SER A 110 -10.17 -10.32 22.59
C SER A 110 -10.29 -9.62 21.23
N ARG A 111 -9.54 -10.06 20.21
CA ARG A 111 -9.63 -9.55 18.83
C ARG A 111 -11.03 -9.69 18.26
N LYS A 112 -11.68 -10.84 18.46
CA LYS A 112 -13.06 -11.08 18.00
C LYS A 112 -14.06 -10.13 18.67
N VAL A 113 -13.91 -9.86 19.96
CA VAL A 113 -14.79 -8.93 20.68
C VAL A 113 -14.56 -7.50 20.20
N ALA A 114 -13.31 -7.07 20.05
CA ALA A 114 -12.98 -5.74 19.52
C ALA A 114 -13.56 -5.53 18.11
N ASN A 115 -13.39 -6.50 17.21
CA ASN A 115 -13.93 -6.43 15.85
C ASN A 115 -15.46 -6.34 15.81
N ARG A 116 -16.16 -6.98 16.75
CA ARG A 116 -17.63 -6.87 16.86
C ARG A 116 -18.06 -5.48 17.30
N GLU A 117 -17.33 -4.85 18.22
CA GLU A 117 -17.65 -3.49 18.67
C GLU A 117 -17.33 -2.46 17.58
N ILE A 118 -16.20 -2.60 16.88
CA ILE A 118 -15.86 -1.78 15.72
C ILE A 118 -16.96 -1.88 14.65
N GLU A 119 -17.39 -3.09 14.30
CA GLU A 119 -18.46 -3.29 13.33
C GLU A 119 -19.79 -2.67 13.77
N LYS A 120 -20.10 -2.72 15.07
CA LYS A 120 -21.30 -2.09 15.62
C LYS A 120 -21.22 -0.56 15.52
N GLN A 121 -20.06 0.03 15.85
CA GLN A 121 -19.82 1.47 15.71
C GLN A 121 -19.91 1.90 14.24
N ARG A 122 -19.32 1.12 13.33
CA ARG A 122 -19.39 1.34 11.88
C ARG A 122 -20.84 1.41 11.39
N ARG A 123 -21.69 0.45 11.79
CA ARG A 123 -23.12 0.45 11.44
C ARG A 123 -23.88 1.66 11.98
N VAL A 124 -23.53 2.12 13.19
CA VAL A 124 -24.14 3.32 13.76
C VAL A 124 -23.72 4.56 12.96
N ALA A 125 -22.44 4.69 12.62
CA ALA A 125 -21.92 5.78 11.80
C ALA A 125 -22.53 5.79 10.38
N GLU A 126 -22.59 4.63 9.71
CA GLU A 126 -23.23 4.47 8.39
C GLU A 126 -24.70 4.90 8.43
N LYS A 127 -25.43 4.52 9.49
CA LYS A 127 -26.83 4.91 9.65
C LYS A 127 -26.96 6.42 9.84
N GLN A 128 -26.11 7.02 10.67
CA GLN A 128 -26.11 8.47 10.90
C GLN A 128 -25.80 9.25 9.62
N GLU A 129 -24.85 8.79 8.83
CA GLU A 129 -24.50 9.42 7.56
C GLU A 129 -25.63 9.27 6.53
N ALA A 130 -26.27 8.09 6.44
CA ALA A 130 -27.43 7.90 5.58
C ALA A 130 -28.61 8.82 5.98
N GLU A 131 -28.87 9.00 7.28
CA GLU A 131 -29.87 9.94 7.78
C GLU A 131 -29.52 11.40 7.43
N ARG A 132 -28.24 11.78 7.52
CA ARG A 132 -27.75 13.10 7.11
C ARG A 132 -27.95 13.35 5.63
N ILE A 133 -27.56 12.40 4.76
CA ILE A 133 -27.73 12.50 3.31
C ILE A 133 -29.22 12.67 2.96
N ALA A 134 -30.10 11.85 3.55
CA ALA A 134 -31.54 11.94 3.31
C ALA A 134 -32.12 13.31 3.73
N ALA A 135 -31.61 13.92 4.81
CA ALA A 135 -32.02 15.26 5.22
C ALA A 135 -31.60 16.33 4.21
N ILE A 136 -30.36 16.26 3.69
CA ILE A 136 -29.85 17.18 2.67
C ILE A 136 -30.65 17.07 1.37
N GLU A 137 -30.93 15.85 0.90
CA GLU A 137 -31.73 15.63 -0.30
C GLU A 137 -33.15 16.22 -0.18
N LYS A 138 -33.76 16.07 1.00
CA LYS A 138 -35.07 16.66 1.29
C LYS A 138 -35.02 18.19 1.24
N GLU A 139 -33.98 18.80 1.81
CA GLU A 139 -33.79 20.25 1.77
C GLU A 139 -33.60 20.78 0.34
N LEU A 140 -32.76 20.11 -0.45
CA LEU A 140 -32.53 20.44 -1.87
C LEU A 140 -33.84 20.38 -2.66
N LYS A 141 -34.66 19.34 -2.46
CA LYS A 141 -35.95 19.20 -3.14
C LYS A 141 -36.93 20.33 -2.80
N GLU A 142 -36.95 20.82 -1.56
CA GLU A 142 -37.78 21.96 -1.19
C GLU A 142 -37.25 23.27 -1.78
N LYS A 143 -35.93 23.47 -1.82
CA LYS A 143 -35.29 24.59 -2.51
C LYS A 143 -35.64 24.61 -4.00
N ASP A 144 -35.55 23.47 -4.69
CA ASP A 144 -35.89 23.34 -6.11
C ASP A 144 -37.35 23.74 -6.40
N LYS A 145 -38.29 23.33 -5.54
CA LYS A 145 -39.69 23.74 -5.64
C LYS A 145 -39.85 25.25 -5.49
N LEU A 146 -39.12 25.86 -4.56
CA LEU A 146 -39.17 27.30 -4.32
C LEU A 146 -38.61 28.08 -5.51
N TYR A 147 -37.46 27.65 -6.04
CA TYR A 147 -36.87 28.23 -7.26
C TYR A 147 -37.81 28.12 -8.45
N ALA A 148 -38.42 26.95 -8.68
CA ALA A 148 -39.38 26.76 -9.77
C ALA A 148 -40.61 27.68 -9.63
N LYS A 149 -41.07 27.94 -8.40
CA LYS A 149 -42.17 28.87 -8.13
C LYS A 149 -41.78 30.32 -8.43
N GLU A 150 -40.56 30.72 -8.07
CA GLU A 150 -40.06 32.08 -8.33
C GLU A 150 -39.85 32.33 -9.83
N ILE A 151 -39.28 31.36 -10.56
CA ILE A 151 -39.15 31.45 -12.03
C ILE A 151 -40.53 31.66 -12.69
N LYS A 152 -41.56 30.93 -12.26
CA LYS A 152 -42.94 31.11 -12.76
C LYS A 152 -43.49 32.51 -12.44
N ARG A 153 -43.19 33.06 -11.26
CA ARG A 153 -43.60 34.40 -10.83
C ARG A 153 -42.95 35.48 -11.72
N LEU A 154 -41.64 35.38 -11.92
CA LEU A 154 -40.87 36.29 -12.77
C LEU A 154 -41.37 36.27 -14.22
N ALA A 155 -41.62 35.08 -14.78
CA ALA A 155 -42.17 34.93 -16.13
C ALA A 155 -43.57 35.56 -16.28
N LYS A 156 -44.42 35.46 -15.25
CA LYS A 156 -45.77 36.06 -15.23
C LYS A 156 -45.71 37.59 -15.16
N ASN A 157 -44.78 38.14 -14.39
CA ASN A 157 -44.58 39.60 -14.28
C ASN A 157 -44.07 40.17 -15.61
N LYS A 158 -43.13 39.48 -16.28
CA LYS A 158 -42.64 39.85 -17.62
C LYS A 158 -43.76 39.89 -18.67
N ARG A 159 -44.73 38.97 -18.61
CA ARG A 159 -45.90 38.95 -19.52
C ARG A 159 -46.94 40.04 -19.24
N LYS A 160 -46.93 40.68 -18.07
CA LYS A 160 -47.93 41.69 -17.65
C LYS A 160 -47.52 43.14 -17.92
N GLY A 161 -46.41 43.37 -18.63
CA GLY A 161 -45.98 44.73 -19.01
C GLY A 161 -45.65 45.65 -17.82
N LYS A 162 -45.38 45.08 -16.64
CA LYS A 162 -44.84 45.82 -15.48
C LYS A 162 -43.40 45.38 -15.29
N VAL A 163 -42.48 46.20 -15.79
CA VAL A 163 -41.14 46.56 -15.27
C VAL A 163 -40.27 46.99 -16.46
N ASP A 164 -39.76 48.21 -16.36
CA ASP A 164 -38.77 48.82 -17.23
C ASP A 164 -37.45 48.05 -17.24
N GLU A 165 -36.70 48.24 -18.31
CA GLU A 165 -35.39 47.66 -18.60
C GLU A 165 -34.35 48.09 -17.57
N ASP A 166 -34.28 47.40 -16.43
CA ASP A 166 -33.11 47.39 -15.55
C ASP A 166 -32.75 45.94 -15.23
N THR A 167 -31.50 45.60 -15.55
CA THR A 167 -30.86 44.31 -15.36
C THR A 167 -31.05 43.78 -13.94
N VAL A 168 -31.89 42.75 -13.76
CA VAL A 168 -31.82 41.90 -12.58
C VAL A 168 -30.62 40.98 -12.76
N VAL A 169 -29.46 41.44 -12.30
CA VAL A 169 -28.33 40.56 -12.00
C VAL A 169 -28.82 39.62 -10.90
N VAL A 170 -29.12 38.38 -11.26
CA VAL A 170 -29.28 37.31 -10.27
C VAL A 170 -27.86 36.97 -9.81
N THR A 171 -27.37 37.70 -8.82
CA THR A 171 -26.19 37.32 -8.06
C THR A 171 -26.55 36.05 -7.30
N TYR A 172 -26.16 34.90 -7.84
CA TYR A 172 -26.05 33.70 -7.05
C TYR A 172 -24.88 33.91 -6.09
N ASN A 173 -25.18 34.38 -4.88
CA ASN A 173 -24.29 34.12 -3.76
C ASN A 173 -24.53 32.67 -3.38
N GLU A 174 -23.70 31.78 -3.93
CA GLU A 174 -23.53 30.42 -3.43
C GLU A 174 -23.39 30.51 -1.91
N PRO A 175 -24.20 29.78 -1.12
CA PRO A 175 -24.18 29.91 0.33
C PRO A 175 -22.76 29.60 0.81
N GLN A 176 -22.09 30.63 1.34
CA GLN A 176 -20.85 30.46 2.07
C GLN A 176 -21.13 29.47 3.20
N SER A 177 -20.53 28.29 3.11
CA SER A 177 -20.46 27.32 4.19
C SER A 177 -19.71 27.97 5.34
N THR A 178 -20.45 28.62 6.23
CA THR A 178 -19.92 29.17 7.48
C THR A 178 -19.90 28.04 8.49
N THR A 179 -18.89 27.17 8.36
CA THR A 179 -18.46 26.31 9.46
C THR A 179 -17.38 27.08 10.21
N THR A 180 -17.76 27.74 11.29
CA THR A 180 -16.88 28.03 12.44
C THR A 180 -17.38 27.08 13.52
N THR A 181 -16.60 26.20 14.15
CA THR A 181 -15.27 26.25 14.82
C THR A 181 -14.87 24.75 15.08
N PRO A 182 -13.63 24.31 15.42
CA PRO A 182 -12.43 25.00 15.89
C PRO A 182 -11.18 24.77 15.02
N GLU A 183 -10.06 25.40 15.35
CA GLU A 183 -8.75 25.25 14.70
C GLU A 183 -8.33 23.77 14.62
N GLU A 184 -8.59 23.14 13.47
CA GLU A 184 -8.04 21.84 13.04
C GLU A 184 -7.40 22.08 11.68
N ASP A 185 -6.20 21.56 11.48
CA ASP A 185 -5.46 21.62 10.22
C ASP A 185 -6.36 21.23 9.04
N THR A 186 -6.78 22.22 8.25
CA THR A 186 -7.72 22.00 7.14
C THR A 186 -7.04 21.18 6.05
N TYR A 187 -7.30 19.88 6.03
CA TYR A 187 -6.93 18.99 4.93
C TYR A 187 -7.76 19.37 3.70
N ILE A 188 -7.13 20.08 2.74
CA ILE A 188 -7.79 20.46 1.49
C ILE A 188 -7.86 19.23 0.58
N ILE A 189 -9.07 18.70 0.36
CA ILE A 189 -9.32 17.66 -0.64
C ILE A 189 -9.00 18.21 -2.03
N THR A 190 -8.03 17.60 -2.69
CA THR A 190 -7.55 18.01 -4.03
C THR A 190 -8.50 17.56 -5.15
N GLU A 191 -8.39 18.20 -6.32
CA GLU A 191 -9.18 17.79 -7.51
C GLU A 191 -8.86 16.36 -7.96
N VAL A 192 -7.59 15.93 -7.80
CA VAL A 192 -7.19 14.56 -8.15
C VAL A 192 -7.88 13.53 -7.24
N GLN A 193 -7.98 13.81 -5.94
CA GLN A 193 -8.72 12.97 -4.99
C GLN A 193 -10.21 12.93 -5.33
N LYS A 194 -10.83 14.05 -5.72
CA LYS A 194 -12.24 14.07 -6.15
C LYS A 194 -12.46 13.21 -7.40
N LYS A 195 -11.58 13.34 -8.41
CA LYS A 195 -11.65 12.57 -9.66
C LYS A 195 -11.55 11.07 -9.37
N TYR A 196 -10.49 10.62 -8.70
CA TYR A 196 -10.26 9.20 -8.45
C TYR A 196 -11.18 8.63 -7.38
N GLY A 197 -11.60 9.39 -6.38
CA GLY A 197 -12.62 8.95 -5.41
C GLY A 197 -13.91 8.54 -6.11
N LYS A 198 -14.34 9.33 -7.10
CA LYS A 198 -15.48 8.97 -7.96
C LYS A 198 -15.23 7.72 -8.82
N ILE A 199 -14.05 7.59 -9.42
CA ILE A 199 -13.72 6.43 -10.29
C ILE A 199 -13.65 5.13 -9.48
N LEU A 200 -13.09 5.20 -8.27
CA LEU A 200 -12.84 4.06 -7.40
C LEU A 200 -14.03 3.75 -6.47
N GLY A 201 -14.99 4.67 -6.32
CA GLY A 201 -16.09 4.55 -5.37
C GLY A 201 -15.63 4.66 -3.92
N VAL A 202 -14.66 5.52 -3.65
CA VAL A 202 -14.03 5.76 -2.34
C VAL A 202 -14.23 7.22 -1.96
N ASP A 203 -14.34 7.54 -0.67
CA ASP A 203 -14.34 8.94 -0.23
C ASP A 203 -13.01 9.60 -0.64
N PRO A 204 -13.02 10.75 -1.33
CA PRO A 204 -11.78 11.48 -1.65
C PRO A 204 -10.84 11.68 -0.46
N ALA A 205 -11.36 11.78 0.76
CA ALA A 205 -10.57 11.91 1.99
C ALA A 205 -9.76 10.64 2.31
N ASP A 206 -10.26 9.46 1.95
CA ASP A 206 -9.59 8.17 2.17
C ASP A 206 -8.45 7.92 1.17
N LEU A 207 -8.38 8.68 0.08
CA LEU A 207 -7.29 8.62 -0.90
C LEU A 207 -6.07 9.39 -0.39
N THR A 208 -5.35 8.78 0.56
CA THR A 208 -4.19 9.40 1.23
C THR A 208 -2.93 9.41 0.38
N ASN A 209 -2.82 8.52 -0.62
CA ASN A 209 -1.65 8.43 -1.51
C ASN A 209 -1.78 9.39 -2.71
N ILE A 210 -1.79 10.69 -2.43
CA ILE A 210 -2.03 11.74 -3.44
C ILE A 210 -0.97 11.68 -4.57
N GLU A 211 0.27 11.34 -4.25
CA GLU A 211 1.35 11.23 -5.24
C GLU A 211 1.09 10.11 -6.25
N LEU A 212 0.57 8.95 -5.81
CA LEU A 212 0.14 7.89 -6.71
C LEU A 212 -0.93 8.37 -7.68
N TYR A 213 -1.97 9.04 -7.19
CA TYR A 213 -3.06 9.50 -8.04
C TYR A 213 -2.64 10.60 -9.02
N ASN A 214 -1.73 11.49 -8.62
CA ASN A 214 -1.12 12.44 -9.55
C ASN A 214 -0.29 11.75 -10.64
N LEU A 215 0.44 10.69 -10.28
CA LEU A 215 1.21 9.91 -11.22
C LEU A 215 0.28 9.17 -12.21
N ILE A 216 -0.80 8.57 -11.72
CA ILE A 216 -1.82 7.95 -12.58
C ILE A 216 -2.44 9.00 -13.50
N GLU A 217 -2.77 10.19 -12.99
CA GLU A 217 -3.32 11.30 -13.78
C GLU A 217 -2.41 11.72 -14.92
N ASP A 218 -1.12 11.89 -14.64
CA ASP A 218 -0.13 12.29 -15.62
C ASP A 218 0.02 11.23 -16.73
N TRP A 219 -0.15 9.94 -16.40
CA TRP A 219 0.02 8.82 -17.33
C TRP A 219 -1.28 8.28 -17.94
N ASP A 220 -2.43 8.80 -17.54
CA ASP A 220 -3.73 8.38 -18.04
C ASP A 220 -3.77 8.48 -19.57
N ASN A 221 -4.30 7.44 -20.23
CA ASN A 221 -4.37 7.30 -21.69
C ASN A 221 -3.03 7.27 -22.45
N VAL A 222 -1.87 7.20 -21.79
CA VAL A 222 -0.60 6.95 -22.49
C VAL A 222 -0.72 5.64 -23.27
N PRO A 223 -0.46 5.62 -24.59
CA PRO A 223 -0.71 4.44 -25.42
C PRO A 223 0.06 3.21 -24.96
N TYR A 224 -0.53 2.03 -25.14
CA TYR A 224 0.20 0.80 -24.93
C TYR A 224 1.22 0.60 -26.05
N LEU A 225 2.47 0.36 -25.69
CA LEU A 225 3.53 -0.03 -26.61
C LEU A 225 4.34 -1.16 -26.00
N TYR A 226 4.34 -2.33 -26.65
CA TYR A 226 5.14 -3.46 -26.21
C TYR A 226 6.63 -3.09 -26.15
N GLY A 227 7.28 -3.31 -25.01
CA GLY A 227 8.66 -2.89 -24.79
C GLY A 227 8.83 -1.41 -24.44
N GLY A 228 7.77 -0.61 -24.55
CA GLY A 228 7.79 0.83 -24.34
C GLY A 228 7.91 1.23 -22.87
N ASN A 229 8.53 2.39 -22.63
CA ASN A 229 8.81 2.94 -21.30
C ASN A 229 8.75 4.49 -21.28
N THR A 230 8.00 5.11 -22.18
CA THR A 230 7.92 6.59 -22.31
C THR A 230 6.47 7.06 -22.49
N LYS A 231 6.25 8.38 -22.51
CA LYS A 231 4.94 8.98 -22.83
C LYS A 231 4.44 8.73 -24.25
N ASN A 232 5.32 8.33 -25.18
CA ASN A 232 4.90 7.91 -26.53
C ASN A 232 4.35 6.48 -26.54
N GLY A 233 4.59 5.73 -25.47
CA GLY A 233 4.00 4.43 -25.25
C GLY A 233 4.73 3.64 -24.17
N ILE A 234 3.97 2.91 -23.36
CA ILE A 234 4.49 2.15 -22.22
C ILE A 234 3.83 0.78 -22.13
N ASP A 235 4.60 -0.26 -21.77
CA ASP A 235 4.04 -1.58 -21.46
C ASP A 235 3.69 -1.76 -19.98
N CYS A 236 2.98 -2.85 -19.66
CA CYS A 236 2.46 -3.13 -18.32
C CYS A 236 3.56 -3.11 -17.24
N SER A 237 4.64 -3.86 -17.47
CA SER A 237 5.74 -4.01 -16.52
C SER A 237 6.64 -2.78 -16.40
N SER A 238 6.83 -2.01 -17.49
CA SER A 238 7.51 -0.72 -17.43
C SER A 238 6.70 0.30 -16.65
N PHE A 239 5.38 0.25 -16.76
CA PHE A 239 4.50 1.14 -16.01
C PHE A 239 4.55 0.87 -14.50
N THR A 240 4.47 -0.39 -14.07
CA THR A 240 4.63 -0.73 -12.64
C THR A 240 6.04 -0.41 -12.13
N GLN A 241 7.09 -0.67 -12.93
CA GLN A 241 8.46 -0.26 -12.60
C GLN A 241 8.58 1.26 -12.44
N PHE A 242 7.94 2.03 -13.32
CA PHE A 242 7.93 3.49 -13.24
C PHE A 242 7.23 3.99 -11.96
N ILE A 243 6.09 3.41 -11.61
CA ILE A 243 5.37 3.78 -10.37
C ILE A 243 6.22 3.46 -9.14
N ALA A 244 6.73 2.24 -9.03
CA ALA A 244 7.56 1.82 -7.90
C ALA A 244 8.83 2.69 -7.78
N SER A 245 9.49 2.99 -8.90
CA SER A 245 10.68 3.84 -8.89
C SER A 245 10.37 5.29 -8.51
N SER A 246 9.19 5.79 -8.85
CA SER A 246 8.80 7.18 -8.57
C SER A 246 8.39 7.37 -7.12
N LEU A 247 7.59 6.46 -6.59
CA LEU A 247 6.99 6.56 -5.25
C LEU A 247 7.85 5.92 -4.17
N LEU A 248 8.34 4.70 -4.41
CA LEU A 248 9.07 3.90 -3.42
C LEU A 248 10.60 4.01 -3.57
N LYS A 249 11.08 4.73 -4.59
CA LYS A 249 12.51 4.78 -4.98
C LYS A 249 13.11 3.39 -5.22
N PHE A 250 12.27 2.40 -5.48
CA PHE A 250 12.63 1.01 -5.70
C PHE A 250 12.47 0.64 -7.17
N ARG A 251 13.44 -0.07 -7.74
CA ARG A 251 13.41 -0.46 -9.14
C ARG A 251 13.07 -1.94 -9.28
N LEU A 252 11.80 -2.20 -9.57
CA LEU A 252 11.33 -3.51 -10.00
C LEU A 252 12.06 -4.01 -11.25
N GLU A 253 12.03 -5.32 -11.47
CA GLU A 253 12.57 -5.96 -12.66
C GLU A 253 11.76 -5.58 -13.91
N ARG A 254 12.34 -5.85 -15.09
CA ARG A 254 11.84 -5.30 -16.35
C ARG A 254 10.56 -5.97 -16.83
N THR A 255 10.40 -7.28 -16.65
CA THR A 255 9.24 -8.02 -17.18
C THR A 255 8.25 -8.39 -16.07
N ALA A 256 6.98 -8.57 -16.42
CA ALA A 256 5.95 -8.99 -15.46
C ALA A 256 6.31 -10.31 -14.75
N LEU A 257 6.91 -11.26 -15.48
CA LEU A 257 7.38 -12.52 -14.91
C LEU A 257 8.53 -12.30 -13.92
N GLN A 258 9.51 -11.46 -14.26
CA GLN A 258 10.62 -11.17 -13.36
C GLN A 258 10.15 -10.42 -12.10
N GLN A 259 9.17 -9.52 -12.22
CA GLN A 259 8.56 -8.86 -11.06
C GLN A 259 7.84 -9.86 -10.14
N TYR A 260 7.17 -10.86 -10.72
CA TYR A 260 6.53 -11.94 -9.97
C TYR A 260 7.54 -12.87 -9.27
N GLU A 261 8.66 -13.17 -9.93
CA GLU A 261 9.73 -14.02 -9.39
C GLU A 261 10.74 -13.26 -8.52
N SER A 262 10.58 -11.94 -8.40
CA SER A 262 11.48 -11.09 -7.63
C SER A 262 11.48 -11.50 -6.16
N LYS A 263 12.65 -11.48 -5.54
CA LYS A 263 12.77 -11.69 -4.10
C LYS A 263 12.23 -10.51 -3.30
N SER A 264 12.16 -9.34 -3.93
CA SER A 264 11.63 -8.12 -3.35
C SER A 264 10.11 -7.99 -3.56
N VAL A 265 9.43 -9.06 -4.02
CA VAL A 265 7.97 -9.12 -4.16
C VAL A 265 7.45 -10.39 -3.48
N ASP A 266 6.74 -10.22 -2.37
CA ASP A 266 6.08 -11.32 -1.67
C ASP A 266 4.73 -11.63 -2.34
N THR A 267 4.63 -12.79 -2.98
CA THR A 267 3.44 -13.15 -3.79
C THR A 267 2.42 -13.95 -2.99
N PHE A 268 1.15 -13.56 -3.11
CA PHE A 268 0.04 -14.20 -2.40
C PHE A 268 -1.25 -14.24 -3.23
N LYS A 269 -2.08 -15.26 -3.00
CA LYS A 269 -3.31 -15.51 -3.79
C LYS A 269 -4.60 -15.01 -3.15
N ASN A 270 -4.58 -14.71 -1.85
CA ASN A 270 -5.79 -14.32 -1.14
C ASN A 270 -6.18 -12.87 -1.48
N ARG A 271 -7.28 -12.72 -2.21
CA ARG A 271 -7.80 -11.40 -2.63
C ARG A 271 -8.18 -10.49 -1.45
N GLY A 272 -8.47 -11.05 -0.27
CA GLY A 272 -8.79 -10.29 0.93
C GLY A 272 -7.58 -9.63 1.62
N GLN A 273 -6.36 -9.93 1.17
CA GLN A 273 -5.11 -9.38 1.71
C GLN A 273 -4.48 -8.31 0.80
N ILE A 274 -5.15 -7.95 -0.30
CA ILE A 274 -4.67 -6.98 -1.28
C ILE A 274 -4.98 -5.57 -0.78
N PHE A 275 -3.97 -4.70 -0.76
CA PHE A 275 -4.09 -3.29 -0.43
C PHE A 275 -3.55 -2.41 -1.56
N GLU A 276 -3.82 -1.10 -1.49
CA GLU A 276 -3.31 -0.11 -2.43
C GLU A 276 -1.79 -0.25 -2.59
N GLY A 277 -1.31 -0.30 -3.83
CA GLY A 277 0.11 -0.44 -4.16
C GLY A 277 0.59 -1.88 -4.38
N ASP A 278 -0.20 -2.90 -4.00
CA ASP A 278 0.15 -4.29 -4.31
C ASP A 278 0.09 -4.54 -5.84
N LEU A 279 1.06 -5.27 -6.38
CA LEU A 279 1.08 -5.71 -7.76
C LEU A 279 0.05 -6.80 -7.99
N LEU A 280 -0.59 -6.81 -9.16
CA LEU A 280 -1.52 -7.83 -9.60
C LEU A 280 -0.98 -8.51 -10.85
N PHE A 281 -0.83 -9.83 -10.82
CA PHE A 281 -0.26 -10.62 -11.90
C PHE A 281 -1.33 -11.43 -12.62
N PHE A 282 -1.23 -11.48 -13.94
CA PHE A 282 -2.23 -12.10 -14.81
C PHE A 282 -1.60 -12.96 -15.90
N THR A 283 -2.37 -13.95 -16.38
CA THR A 283 -1.98 -14.84 -17.48
C THR A 283 -2.76 -14.58 -18.77
N GLY A 284 -2.10 -14.78 -19.91
CA GLY A 284 -2.72 -14.74 -21.24
C GLY A 284 -3.45 -13.44 -21.57
N VAL A 285 -2.97 -12.28 -21.11
CA VAL A 285 -3.55 -10.99 -21.50
C VAL A 285 -3.10 -10.68 -22.92
N GLY A 286 -4.06 -10.46 -23.83
CA GLY A 286 -3.78 -10.22 -25.25
C GLY A 286 -3.27 -11.42 -26.05
N GLU A 287 -3.02 -12.58 -25.42
CA GLU A 287 -2.51 -13.81 -26.03
C GLU A 287 -3.18 -15.05 -25.42
N ASP A 288 -3.34 -16.13 -26.18
CA ASP A 288 -3.99 -17.37 -25.73
C ASP A 288 -2.96 -18.47 -25.40
N ASN A 289 -2.07 -18.21 -24.44
CA ASN A 289 -0.98 -19.13 -24.08
C ASN A 289 -0.82 -19.43 -22.58
N ASP A 290 -1.77 -19.00 -21.73
CA ASP A 290 -1.81 -19.18 -20.27
C ASP A 290 -0.53 -18.79 -19.49
N LYS A 291 0.42 -18.13 -20.13
CA LYS A 291 1.64 -17.66 -19.47
C LYS A 291 1.37 -16.35 -18.73
N LEU A 292 2.02 -16.18 -17.58
CA LEU A 292 2.10 -14.88 -16.91
C LEU A 292 2.77 -13.89 -17.86
N ASN A 293 2.00 -12.90 -18.29
CA ASN A 293 2.45 -11.92 -19.29
C ASN A 293 2.02 -10.49 -18.96
N HIS A 294 1.29 -10.27 -17.86
CA HIS A 294 0.74 -8.97 -17.54
C HIS A 294 0.77 -8.67 -16.06
N VAL A 295 0.96 -7.40 -15.74
CA VAL A 295 1.00 -6.86 -14.38
C VAL A 295 0.24 -5.54 -14.31
N GLY A 296 -0.40 -5.28 -13.17
CA GLY A 296 -0.99 -4.00 -12.82
C GLY A 296 -0.74 -3.70 -11.34
N MET A 297 -1.26 -2.58 -10.86
CA MET A 297 -1.15 -2.20 -9.44
C MET A 297 -2.54 -1.92 -8.87
N TYR A 298 -2.84 -2.55 -7.74
CA TYR A 298 -4.11 -2.42 -7.04
C TYR A 298 -4.27 -1.01 -6.45
N LEU A 299 -5.50 -0.52 -6.50
CA LEU A 299 -5.90 0.76 -5.90
C LEU A 299 -6.87 0.48 -4.75
N HIS A 300 -8.17 0.60 -5.00
CA HIS A 300 -9.24 0.31 -4.02
C HIS A 300 -10.42 -0.36 -4.70
N ASN A 301 -11.29 -1.00 -3.93
CA ASN A 301 -12.58 -1.54 -4.40
C ASN A 301 -12.47 -2.45 -5.63
N ASN A 302 -11.43 -3.30 -5.68
CA ASN A 302 -11.12 -4.17 -6.82
C ASN A 302 -10.69 -3.43 -8.10
N MET A 303 -10.46 -2.12 -8.02
CA MET A 303 -9.93 -1.35 -9.13
C MET A 303 -8.41 -1.41 -9.14
N PHE A 304 -7.82 -1.44 -10.34
CA PHE A 304 -6.37 -1.47 -10.50
C PHE A 304 -5.96 -0.70 -11.75
N VAL A 305 -4.77 -0.09 -11.69
CA VAL A 305 -4.19 0.65 -12.81
C VAL A 305 -3.16 -0.22 -13.53
N HIS A 306 -3.11 -0.14 -14.85
CA HIS A 306 -2.20 -0.93 -15.69
C HIS A 306 -2.09 -0.32 -17.10
N SER A 307 -1.02 -0.64 -17.83
CA SER A 307 -0.94 -0.37 -19.27
C SER A 307 -1.22 -1.64 -20.06
N THR A 308 -2.23 -1.66 -20.93
CA THR A 308 -2.65 -2.88 -21.65
C THR A 308 -3.02 -2.62 -23.11
N SER A 309 -2.87 -3.64 -23.96
CA SER A 309 -3.35 -3.61 -25.34
C SER A 309 -4.88 -3.69 -25.44
N ASN A 310 -5.57 -4.19 -24.40
CA ASN A 310 -7.01 -4.28 -24.35
C ASN A 310 -7.64 -2.90 -24.51
N ARG A 311 -8.73 -2.84 -25.28
CA ARG A 311 -9.43 -1.58 -25.54
C ARG A 311 -10.31 -1.18 -24.37
N ASP A 312 -10.22 0.08 -23.99
CA ASP A 312 -11.16 0.76 -23.11
C ASP A 312 -12.53 0.93 -23.82
N LYS A 313 -13.47 1.56 -23.12
CA LYS A 313 -14.81 1.90 -23.63
C LYS A 313 -14.80 2.81 -24.88
N ASP A 314 -13.71 3.54 -25.10
CA ASP A 314 -13.53 4.48 -26.20
C ASP A 314 -12.67 3.88 -27.34
N GLY A 315 -12.35 2.58 -27.26
CA GLY A 315 -11.63 1.83 -28.29
C GLY A 315 -10.10 1.98 -28.24
N LYS A 316 -9.52 2.50 -27.15
CA LYS A 316 -8.08 2.77 -27.01
C LYS A 316 -7.42 1.77 -26.07
N GLY A 317 -6.18 1.37 -26.38
CA GLY A 317 -5.34 0.58 -25.46
C GLY A 317 -4.23 1.46 -24.91
N GLY A 318 -3.95 1.35 -23.61
CA GLY A 318 -2.99 2.17 -22.91
C GLY A 318 -3.09 2.03 -21.40
N VAL A 319 -2.53 3.01 -20.72
CA VAL A 319 -2.71 3.19 -19.28
C VAL A 319 -4.18 3.49 -19.01
N GLN A 320 -4.80 2.65 -18.19
CA GLN A 320 -6.19 2.78 -17.79
C GLN A 320 -6.41 2.12 -16.42
N ILE A 321 -7.60 2.35 -15.85
CA ILE A 321 -8.07 1.66 -14.64
C ILE A 321 -9.12 0.64 -15.06
N SER A 322 -8.95 -0.60 -14.59
CA SER A 322 -9.86 -1.72 -14.82
C SER A 322 -10.42 -2.25 -13.50
N ASN A 323 -11.54 -2.98 -13.57
CA ASN A 323 -12.11 -3.66 -12.42
C ASN A 323 -11.72 -5.14 -12.42
N LEU A 324 -11.08 -5.60 -11.35
CA LEU A 324 -10.66 -7.00 -11.17
C LEU A 324 -11.85 -7.97 -11.15
N ASN A 325 -13.06 -7.50 -10.81
CA ASN A 325 -14.30 -8.28 -10.84
C ASN A 325 -14.89 -8.45 -12.25
N ASP A 326 -14.36 -7.78 -13.27
CA ASP A 326 -14.79 -8.03 -14.64
C ASP A 326 -14.41 -9.46 -15.04
N ASP A 327 -15.32 -10.15 -15.72
CA ASP A 327 -15.18 -11.54 -16.17
C ASP A 327 -13.82 -11.83 -16.84
N TYR A 328 -13.32 -10.88 -17.65
CA TYR A 328 -12.03 -11.00 -18.31
C TYR A 328 -10.87 -11.03 -17.31
N TRP A 329 -10.82 -10.08 -16.38
CA TRP A 329 -9.74 -9.93 -15.41
C TRP A 329 -9.80 -10.99 -14.32
N THR A 330 -11.01 -11.35 -13.87
CA THR A 330 -11.21 -12.43 -12.90
C THR A 330 -10.67 -13.76 -13.41
N ARG A 331 -10.90 -14.11 -14.68
CA ARG A 331 -10.38 -15.37 -15.26
C ARG A 331 -8.86 -15.39 -15.42
N LYS A 332 -8.24 -14.23 -15.62
CA LYS A 332 -6.81 -14.10 -15.91
C LYS A 332 -5.96 -13.84 -14.66
N PHE A 333 -6.60 -13.46 -13.55
CA PHE A 333 -5.90 -13.18 -12.30
C PHE A 333 -5.19 -14.44 -11.78
N LEU A 334 -3.89 -14.31 -11.54
CA LEU A 334 -3.04 -15.39 -11.03
C LEU A 334 -2.74 -15.23 -9.54
N SER A 335 -2.24 -14.05 -9.16
CA SER A 335 -1.74 -13.74 -7.83
C SER A 335 -1.62 -12.23 -7.64
N ALA A 336 -1.64 -11.77 -6.40
CA ALA A 336 -1.10 -10.47 -6.03
C ALA A 336 0.35 -10.62 -5.57
N GLY A 337 1.07 -9.51 -5.42
CA GLY A 337 2.36 -9.47 -4.75
C GLY A 337 2.66 -8.11 -4.15
N ARG A 338 3.20 -8.11 -2.93
CA ARG A 338 3.59 -6.91 -2.20
C ARG A 338 5.07 -6.64 -2.35
N ILE A 339 5.43 -5.41 -2.69
CA ILE A 339 6.83 -5.00 -2.73
C ILE A 339 7.36 -4.98 -1.30
N ILE A 340 8.40 -5.77 -1.03
CA ILE A 340 9.11 -5.85 0.24
C ILE A 340 10.53 -5.34 0.00
N GLU A 341 10.94 -4.30 0.71
CA GLU A 341 12.28 -3.73 0.55
C GLU A 341 13.34 -4.75 1.00
N ASP A 342 14.30 -5.06 0.13
CA ASP A 342 15.52 -5.76 0.53
C ASP A 342 16.39 -4.78 1.32
N ASN A 343 16.30 -4.81 2.65
CA ASN A 343 17.21 -4.10 3.56
C ASN A 343 18.59 -4.77 3.65
#